data_AF-A0A9W7MLZ6-F1
#
_entry.id   AF-A0A9W7MLZ6-F1
#
_cell.length_a   1.000
_cell.length_b   1.000
_cell.length_c   1.000
_cell.angle_alpha   90.00
_cell.angle_beta   90.00
_cell.angle_gamma   90.00
#
_symmetry.space_group_name_H-M   'P 1'
#
loop_
_entity.id
_entity.type
_entity.pdbx_description
1 polymer ?
#
loop_
_entity_poly.entity_id
_entity_poly.type
_entity_poly.pdbx_seq_one_letter_code
_entity_poly.pdbx_strand_id
1 'polypeptide(L)'
;MQILQECHEACGGLGLKTENRVGHLIGEYDVQSTFEGDNNILMQQVSKALFAEYVAAQKRNKAFKGLGLEHMNKPCPVIPSLLTSTTLRCRQFQMDALCLRERDLLNRFIADVSKCKAEGESTQQAFLMCFQLAEDLGRAFSDRAIFQTFIEAEATLPAGSLKDVLGTLRSLFALTCIAVADVSYLRYGELRPHALALVASFGIPDAFLSPIAFNWLEANSWSSV
;
A
#
# COMPACT_ATOMS: atom_id res chain seq x y z
N MET A 1 8.30 6.08 3.61
CA MET A 1 9.47 6.01 4.51
C MET A 1 9.83 4.60 4.95
N GLN A 2 8.86 3.73 5.25
CA GLN A 2 9.12 2.36 5.73
C GLN A 2 10.07 1.54 4.84
N ILE A 3 9.92 1.57 3.51
CA ILE A 3 10.75 0.75 2.59
C ILE A 3 12.24 1.10 2.67
N LEU A 4 12.61 2.39 2.57
CA LEU A 4 14.01 2.81 2.64
C LEU A 4 14.63 2.50 4.01
N GLN A 5 13.85 2.65 5.08
CA GLN A 5 14.28 2.32 6.43
C GLN A 5 14.51 0.80 6.59
N GLU A 6 13.59 -0.03 6.11
CA GLU A 6 13.76 -1.50 6.12
C GLU A 6 14.97 -1.93 5.29
N CYS A 7 15.19 -1.32 4.11
CA CYS A 7 16.39 -1.56 3.31
C CYS A 7 17.67 -1.15 4.05
N HIS A 8 17.65 -0.02 4.76
CA HIS A 8 18.78 0.47 5.54
C HIS A 8 19.15 -0.52 6.65
N GLU A 9 18.17 -0.99 7.40
CA GLU A 9 18.35 -1.96 8.48
C GLU A 9 18.79 -3.34 7.94
N ALA A 10 18.24 -3.76 6.79
CA ALA A 10 18.62 -5.01 6.13
C ALA A 10 20.09 -4.99 5.64
N CYS A 11 20.66 -3.82 5.35
CA CYS A 11 22.08 -3.66 5.04
C CYS A 11 22.99 -3.63 6.28
N GLY A 12 22.44 -3.63 7.50
CA GLY A 12 23.20 -3.54 8.74
C GLY A 12 24.13 -2.33 8.78
N GLY A 13 25.33 -2.50 9.36
CA GLY A 13 26.31 -1.41 9.46
C GLY A 13 26.77 -0.83 8.12
N LEU A 14 26.61 -1.56 7.01
CA LEU A 14 26.96 -1.05 5.68
C LEU A 14 25.97 0.00 5.19
N GLY A 15 24.72 -0.05 5.62
CA GLY A 15 23.73 0.96 5.25
C GLY A 15 24.01 2.35 5.84
N LEU A 16 24.78 2.41 6.93
CA LEU A 16 25.27 3.66 7.54
C LEU A 16 26.42 4.32 6.77
N LYS A 17 27.15 3.56 5.95
CA LYS A 17 28.29 4.13 5.21
C LYS A 17 27.79 5.08 4.12
N THR A 18 28.27 6.32 4.14
CA THR A 18 27.94 7.36 3.16
C THR A 18 28.12 6.91 1.71
N GLU A 19 29.18 6.13 1.43
CA GLU A 19 29.44 5.58 0.09
C GLU A 19 28.27 4.73 -0.45
N ASN A 20 27.47 4.14 0.45
CA ASN A 20 26.34 3.30 0.08
C ASN A 20 25.03 4.07 -0.10
N ARG A 21 25.03 5.38 0.15
CA ARG A 21 23.96 6.33 -0.18
C ARG A 21 22.58 6.08 0.45
N VAL A 22 22.32 4.94 1.11
CA VAL A 22 21.00 4.60 1.68
C VAL A 22 20.55 5.65 2.70
N GLY A 23 21.42 6.04 3.63
CA GLY A 23 21.12 7.12 4.59
C GLY A 23 20.87 8.48 3.94
N HIS A 24 21.57 8.80 2.84
CA HIS A 24 21.32 10.05 2.09
C HIS A 24 19.95 10.02 1.41
N LEU A 25 19.60 8.89 0.77
CA LEU A 25 18.28 8.70 0.17
C LEU A 25 17.18 8.85 1.22
N ILE A 26 17.33 8.28 2.42
CA ILE A 26 16.36 8.50 3.51
C ILE A 26 16.16 9.99 3.78
N GLY A 27 17.25 10.76 3.95
CA GLY A 27 17.16 12.20 4.19
C GLY A 27 16.48 12.98 3.06
N GLU A 28 16.77 12.65 1.80
CA GLU A 28 16.18 13.30 0.63
C GLU A 28 14.68 12.98 0.47
N TYR A 29 14.26 11.75 0.80
CA TYR A 29 12.88 11.31 0.62
C TYR A 29 11.99 11.57 1.85
N ASP A 30 12.56 11.84 3.03
CA ASP A 30 11.79 12.10 4.25
C ASP A 30 10.87 13.31 4.10
N VAL A 31 11.41 14.39 3.53
CA VAL A 31 10.67 15.64 3.28
C VAL A 31 9.48 15.46 2.35
N GLN A 32 9.47 14.42 1.50
CA GLN A 32 8.36 14.18 0.57
C GLN A 32 7.06 13.80 1.29
N SER A 33 7.13 13.41 2.55
CA SER A 33 5.94 13.17 3.37
C SER A 33 5.24 14.45 3.82
N THR A 34 5.86 15.62 3.64
CA THR A 34 5.36 16.93 4.08
C THR A 34 5.33 18.01 3.00
N PHE A 35 6.26 17.97 2.02
CA PHE A 35 6.52 19.08 1.08
C PHE A 35 5.36 19.45 0.16
N GLU A 36 4.61 18.47 -0.38
CA GLU A 36 3.47 18.70 -1.29
C GLU A 36 2.12 18.50 -0.61
N GLY A 37 2.07 18.86 0.67
CA GLY A 37 0.97 18.57 1.57
C GLY A 37 1.34 17.44 2.52
N ASP A 38 1.10 17.69 3.80
CA ASP A 38 1.31 16.68 4.84
C ASP A 38 0.47 15.43 4.56
N ASN A 39 1.10 14.26 4.55
CA ASN A 39 0.43 13.00 4.23
C ASN A 39 -0.78 12.74 5.11
N ASN A 40 -0.77 13.09 6.40
CA ASN A 40 -1.92 12.87 7.29
C ASN A 40 -3.08 13.79 6.88
N ILE A 41 -2.78 15.03 6.49
CA ILE A 41 -3.78 15.97 5.97
C ILE A 41 -4.34 15.48 4.62
N LEU A 42 -3.49 14.97 3.73
CA LEU A 42 -3.92 14.42 2.44
C LEU A 42 -4.81 13.17 2.62
N MET A 43 -4.45 12.25 3.52
CA MET A 43 -5.30 11.10 3.85
C MET A 43 -6.67 11.54 4.40
N GLN A 44 -6.70 12.58 5.24
CA GLN A 44 -7.97 13.16 5.69
C GLN A 44 -8.77 13.77 4.55
N GLN A 45 -8.14 14.41 3.56
CA GLN A 45 -8.85 14.96 2.40
C GLN A 45 -9.51 13.86 1.57
N VAL A 46 -8.82 12.73 1.35
CA VAL A 46 -9.39 11.54 0.70
C VAL A 46 -10.63 11.07 1.45
N SER A 47 -10.52 10.85 2.76
CA SER A 47 -11.63 10.36 3.58
C SER A 47 -12.81 11.33 3.65
N LYS A 48 -12.56 12.65 3.67
CA LYS A 48 -13.61 13.68 3.56
C LYS A 48 -14.32 13.63 2.21
N ALA A 49 -13.60 13.39 1.12
CA ALA A 49 -14.20 13.22 -0.21
C ALA A 49 -15.06 11.95 -0.29
N LEU A 50 -14.59 10.82 0.24
CA LEU A 50 -15.36 9.57 0.33
C LEU A 50 -16.63 9.74 1.18
N PHE A 51 -16.53 10.43 2.32
CA PHE A 51 -17.68 10.77 3.16
C PHE A 51 -18.72 11.60 2.38
N ALA A 52 -18.27 12.61 1.64
CA ALA A 52 -19.16 13.48 0.87
C ALA A 52 -19.90 12.72 -0.23
N GLU A 53 -19.19 11.87 -0.99
CA GLU A 53 -19.79 11.00 -2.02
C GLU A 53 -20.81 10.04 -1.39
N TYR A 54 -20.47 9.42 -0.25
CA TYR A 54 -21.37 8.51 0.46
C TYR A 54 -22.66 9.20 0.92
N VAL A 55 -22.54 10.36 1.57
CA VAL A 55 -23.71 11.12 2.03
C VAL A 55 -24.55 11.61 0.85
N ALA A 56 -23.92 12.00 -0.26
CA ALA A 56 -24.63 12.44 -1.46
C ALA A 56 -25.39 11.28 -2.13
N ALA A 57 -24.79 10.09 -2.24
CA ALA A 57 -25.42 8.89 -2.79
C ALA A 57 -26.63 8.46 -1.96
N GLN A 58 -26.47 8.40 -0.62
CA GLN A 58 -27.55 8.10 0.33
C GLN A 58 -28.71 9.10 0.21
N LYS A 59 -28.44 10.41 0.26
CA LYS A 59 -29.48 11.45 0.18
C LYS A 59 -30.27 11.42 -1.13
N ARG A 60 -29.61 11.06 -2.24
CA ARG A 60 -30.23 11.01 -3.56
C ARG A 60 -30.86 9.65 -3.86
N ASN A 61 -30.70 8.67 -2.99
CA ASN A 61 -31.03 7.26 -3.23
C ASN A 61 -30.47 6.77 -4.57
N LYS A 62 -29.20 7.09 -4.85
CA LYS A 62 -28.51 6.74 -6.10
C LYS A 62 -27.32 5.83 -5.81
N ALA A 63 -26.99 5.01 -6.79
CA ALA A 63 -25.75 4.23 -6.81
C ALA A 63 -24.52 5.14 -6.74
N PHE A 64 -23.45 4.66 -6.09
CA PHE A 64 -22.13 5.28 -6.06
C PHE A 64 -21.52 5.27 -7.47
N LYS A 65 -20.92 6.37 -7.92
CA LYS A 65 -20.38 6.51 -9.29
C LYS A 65 -19.03 7.22 -9.38
N GLY A 66 -18.44 7.55 -8.24
CA GLY A 66 -17.18 8.29 -8.18
C GLY A 66 -16.24 7.69 -7.15
N LEU A 67 -14.97 8.09 -7.28
CA LEU A 67 -13.92 7.79 -6.30
C LEU A 67 -13.77 6.28 -6.04
N GLY A 68 -13.99 5.41 -7.04
CA GLY A 68 -13.83 3.97 -6.87
C GLY A 68 -14.84 3.31 -5.90
N LEU A 69 -15.84 4.05 -5.41
CA LEU A 69 -16.88 3.55 -4.49
C LEU A 69 -17.93 2.69 -5.19
N GLU A 70 -17.83 2.45 -6.50
CA GLU A 70 -18.78 1.62 -7.25
C GLU A 70 -18.88 0.20 -6.71
N HIS A 71 -17.81 -0.27 -6.06
CA HIS A 71 -17.82 -1.55 -5.36
C HIS A 71 -18.92 -1.60 -4.29
N MET A 72 -19.25 -0.49 -3.61
CA MET A 72 -20.32 -0.38 -2.61
C MET A 72 -21.71 -0.74 -3.15
N ASN A 73 -21.94 -0.59 -4.47
CA ASN A 73 -23.22 -0.94 -5.10
C ASN A 73 -23.46 -2.46 -5.19
N LYS A 74 -22.40 -3.26 -5.03
CA LYS A 74 -22.46 -4.72 -5.07
C LYS A 74 -22.68 -5.27 -3.65
N PRO A 75 -23.24 -6.48 -3.52
CA PRO A 75 -23.32 -7.17 -2.23
C PRO A 75 -21.97 -7.16 -1.49
N CYS A 76 -22.03 -7.14 -0.16
CA CYS A 76 -20.82 -7.20 0.66
C CYS A 76 -20.06 -8.50 0.36
N PRO A 77 -18.75 -8.45 0.05
CA PRO A 77 -17.99 -9.66 -0.21
C PRO A 77 -17.97 -10.57 1.02
N VAL A 78 -18.11 -11.88 0.80
CA VAL A 78 -18.09 -12.89 1.86
C VAL A 78 -16.73 -13.58 1.83
N ILE A 79 -15.98 -13.45 2.93
CA ILE A 79 -14.69 -14.11 3.10
C ILE A 79 -14.92 -15.55 3.56
N PRO A 80 -14.39 -16.57 2.84
CA PRO A 80 -14.48 -17.96 3.28
C PRO A 80 -13.82 -18.16 4.65
N SER A 81 -14.42 -19.01 5.49
CA SER A 81 -13.87 -19.35 6.81
C SER A 81 -12.57 -20.15 6.74
N LEU A 82 -12.35 -20.89 5.66
CA LEU A 82 -11.11 -21.63 5.41
C LEU A 82 -10.37 -21.03 4.22
N LEU A 83 -9.18 -20.48 4.48
CA LEU A 83 -8.32 -19.89 3.46
C LEU A 83 -7.26 -20.91 3.01
N THR A 84 -7.14 -21.09 1.70
CA THR A 84 -6.10 -21.91 1.08
C THR A 84 -5.10 -21.02 0.33
N SER A 85 -3.92 -21.57 0.01
CA SER A 85 -2.94 -20.86 -0.82
C SER A 85 -3.53 -20.40 -2.17
N THR A 86 -4.39 -21.23 -2.79
CA THR A 86 -5.09 -20.89 -4.03
C THR A 86 -6.08 -19.74 -3.82
N THR A 87 -6.84 -19.77 -2.72
CA THR A 87 -7.76 -18.69 -2.35
C THR A 87 -7.01 -17.37 -2.16
N LEU A 88 -5.90 -17.40 -1.41
CA LEU A 88 -5.10 -16.21 -1.11
C LEU A 88 -4.43 -15.58 -2.34
N ARG A 89 -4.13 -16.37 -3.38
CA ARG A 89 -3.56 -15.87 -4.65
C ARG A 89 -4.61 -15.45 -5.68
N CYS A 90 -5.89 -15.78 -5.44
CA CYS A 90 -6.98 -15.45 -6.35
C CYS A 90 -7.19 -13.93 -6.42
N ARG A 91 -7.13 -13.37 -7.64
CA ARG A 91 -7.34 -11.93 -7.91
C ARG A 91 -8.66 -11.42 -7.32
N GLN A 92 -9.74 -12.18 -7.51
CA GLN A 92 -11.07 -11.79 -7.04
C GLN A 92 -11.12 -11.73 -5.51
N PHE A 93 -10.62 -12.77 -4.84
CA PHE A 93 -10.56 -12.79 -3.37
C PHE A 93 -9.77 -11.61 -2.80
N GLN A 94 -8.61 -11.30 -3.40
CA GLN A 94 -7.78 -10.20 -2.95
C GLN A 94 -8.47 -8.83 -3.12
N MET A 95 -9.15 -8.62 -4.26
CA MET A 95 -9.97 -7.41 -4.47
C MET A 95 -11.12 -7.34 -3.46
N ASP A 96 -11.80 -8.46 -3.23
CA ASP A 96 -12.93 -8.56 -2.30
C ASP A 96 -12.50 -8.24 -0.87
N ALA A 97 -11.33 -8.71 -0.43
CA ALA A 97 -10.77 -8.41 0.88
C ALA A 97 -10.42 -6.92 1.05
N LEU A 98 -9.79 -6.30 0.04
CA LEU A 98 -9.48 -4.86 0.06
C LEU A 98 -10.74 -4.00 0.04
N CYS A 99 -11.72 -4.38 -0.80
CA CYS A 99 -13.04 -3.74 -0.81
C CYS A 99 -13.74 -3.87 0.53
N LEU A 100 -13.69 -5.04 1.19
CA LEU A 100 -14.30 -5.25 2.49
C LEU A 100 -13.67 -4.35 3.57
N ARG A 101 -12.33 -4.25 3.58
CA ARG A 101 -11.60 -3.35 4.49
C ARG A 101 -12.00 -1.89 4.28
N GLU A 102 -12.04 -1.40 3.05
CA GLU A 102 -12.46 -0.03 2.75
C GLU A 102 -13.93 0.22 3.13
N ARG A 103 -14.84 -0.72 2.81
CA ARG A 103 -16.26 -0.64 3.19
C ARG A 103 -16.43 -0.52 4.70
N ASP A 104 -15.75 -1.36 5.47
CA ASP A 104 -15.84 -1.38 6.92
C ASP A 104 -15.36 -0.05 7.52
N LEU A 105 -14.16 0.40 7.12
CA LEU A 105 -13.60 1.68 7.56
C LEU A 105 -14.48 2.86 7.19
N LEU A 106 -15.02 2.88 5.96
CA LEU A 106 -15.93 3.95 5.52
C LEU A 106 -17.21 3.95 6.35
N ASN A 107 -17.86 2.80 6.52
CA ASN A 107 -19.10 2.71 7.29
C ASN A 107 -18.90 3.15 8.75
N ARG A 108 -17.80 2.74 9.38
CA ARG A 108 -17.42 3.21 10.73
C ARG A 108 -17.19 4.71 10.74
N PHE A 109 -16.47 5.25 9.76
CA PHE A 109 -16.20 6.68 9.65
C PHE A 109 -17.49 7.50 9.50
N ILE A 110 -18.42 7.04 8.66
CA ILE A 110 -19.76 7.65 8.53
C ILE A 110 -20.49 7.63 9.87
N ALA A 111 -20.51 6.49 10.56
CA ALA A 111 -21.22 6.33 11.83
C ALA A 111 -20.66 7.23 12.93
N ASP A 112 -19.34 7.26 13.10
CA ASP A 112 -18.68 8.04 14.14
C ASP A 112 -18.81 9.54 13.89
N VAL A 113 -18.62 10.01 12.65
CA VAL A 113 -18.83 11.42 12.30
C VAL A 113 -20.30 11.81 12.51
N SER A 114 -21.25 10.93 12.17
CA SER A 114 -22.67 11.20 12.39
C SER A 114 -23.03 11.27 13.87
N LYS A 115 -22.40 10.43 14.70
CA LYS A 115 -22.54 10.44 16.16
C LYS A 115 -22.03 11.76 16.75
N CYS A 116 -20.81 12.18 16.43
CA CYS A 116 -20.27 13.46 16.92
C CYS A 116 -21.18 14.63 16.54
N LYS A 117 -21.73 14.63 15.32
CA LYS A 117 -22.68 15.67 14.89
C LYS A 117 -24.00 15.64 15.66
N ALA A 118 -24.48 14.47 16.04
CA ALA A 118 -25.67 14.33 16.89
C ALA A 118 -25.43 14.84 18.32
N GLU A 119 -24.18 14.78 18.79
CA GLU A 119 -23.72 15.34 20.07
C GLU A 119 -23.52 16.87 20.02
N GLY A 120 -23.75 17.51 18.87
CA GLY A 120 -23.69 18.96 18.69
C GLY A 120 -22.40 19.48 18.05
N GLU A 121 -21.47 18.59 17.69
CA GLU A 121 -20.21 18.99 17.10
C GLU A 121 -20.37 19.51 15.66
N SER A 122 -19.52 20.48 15.31
CA SER A 122 -19.41 20.93 13.92
C SER A 122 -18.88 19.80 13.02
N THR A 123 -19.12 19.88 11.71
CA THR A 123 -18.63 18.84 10.79
C THR A 123 -17.10 18.76 10.77
N GLN A 124 -16.43 19.92 10.85
CA GLN A 124 -14.98 20.00 10.92
C GLN A 124 -14.45 19.36 12.20
N GLN A 125 -15.07 19.65 13.34
CA GLN A 125 -14.68 19.08 14.62
C GLN A 125 -14.91 17.57 14.67
N ALA A 126 -16.05 17.09 14.15
CA ALA A 126 -16.32 15.66 14.03
C ALA A 126 -15.24 14.94 13.19
N PHE A 127 -14.80 15.53 12.06
CA PHE A 127 -13.70 14.96 11.28
C PHE A 127 -12.37 14.92 12.04
N LEU A 128 -12.07 15.95 12.84
CA LEU A 128 -10.86 15.97 13.67
C LEU A 128 -10.92 14.92 14.79
N MET A 129 -12.08 14.72 15.41
CA MET A 129 -12.27 13.69 16.43
C MET A 129 -12.13 12.26 15.87
N CYS A 130 -12.39 12.08 14.57
CA CYS A 130 -12.25 10.80 13.87
C CYS A 130 -10.97 10.72 13.02
N PHE A 131 -9.91 11.49 13.32
CA PHE A 131 -8.75 11.61 12.43
C PHE A 131 -8.03 10.29 12.16
N GLN A 132 -7.86 9.42 13.17
CA GLN A 132 -7.15 8.14 13.01
C GLN A 132 -7.91 7.23 12.03
N LEU A 133 -9.23 7.16 12.19
CA LEU A 133 -10.09 6.39 11.31
C LEU A 133 -10.13 6.99 9.88
N ALA A 134 -10.05 8.31 9.77
CA ALA A 134 -9.91 8.98 8.48
C ALA A 134 -8.57 8.64 7.81
N GLU A 135 -7.48 8.54 8.55
CA GLU A 135 -6.19 8.13 8.00
C GLU A 135 -6.24 6.68 7.50
N ASP A 136 -6.76 5.77 8.32
CA ASP A 136 -6.88 4.34 8.00
C ASP A 136 -7.74 4.11 6.75
N LEU A 137 -8.84 4.86 6.63
CA LEU A 137 -9.72 4.84 5.46
C LEU A 137 -9.01 5.36 4.21
N GLY A 138 -8.29 6.49 4.31
CA GLY A 138 -7.53 7.06 3.19
C GLY A 138 -6.46 6.08 2.68
N ARG A 139 -5.79 5.39 3.60
CA ARG A 139 -4.83 4.32 3.28
C ARG A 139 -5.51 3.12 2.63
N ALA A 140 -6.63 2.64 3.16
CA ALA A 140 -7.36 1.51 2.58
C ALA A 140 -7.86 1.79 1.15
N PHE A 141 -8.36 3.00 0.91
CA PHE A 141 -8.73 3.47 -0.42
C PHE A 141 -7.53 3.45 -1.38
N SER A 142 -6.39 3.98 -0.92
CA SER A 142 -5.16 4.04 -1.72
C SER A 142 -4.63 2.64 -2.04
N ASP A 143 -4.62 1.73 -1.06
CA ASP A 143 -4.22 0.33 -1.23
C ASP A 143 -5.07 -0.36 -2.32
N ARG A 144 -6.41 -0.20 -2.27
CA ARG A 144 -7.30 -0.77 -3.29
C ARG A 144 -7.04 -0.15 -4.67
N ALA A 145 -6.86 1.17 -4.74
CA ALA A 145 -6.60 1.85 -6.00
C ALA A 145 -5.28 1.36 -6.64
N ILE A 146 -4.20 1.22 -5.85
CA ILE A 146 -2.94 0.65 -6.32
C ILE A 146 -3.11 -0.80 -6.79
N PHE A 147 -3.85 -1.61 -6.03
CA PHE A 147 -4.12 -3.00 -6.40
C PHE A 147 -4.93 -3.13 -7.70
N GLN A 148 -5.89 -2.23 -7.93
CA GLN A 148 -6.64 -2.16 -9.18
C GLN A 148 -5.70 -1.89 -10.37
N THR A 149 -4.77 -0.95 -10.23
CA THR A 149 -3.73 -0.68 -11.24
C THR A 149 -2.86 -1.90 -11.52
N PHE A 150 -2.50 -2.69 -10.49
CA PHE A 150 -1.79 -3.97 -10.69
C PHE A 150 -2.59 -4.95 -11.55
N ILE A 151 -3.88 -5.10 -11.29
CA ILE A 151 -4.75 -6.00 -12.06
C ILE A 151 -4.85 -5.55 -13.52
N GLU A 152 -5.02 -4.25 -13.75
CA GLU A 152 -5.13 -3.68 -15.09
C GLU A 152 -3.82 -3.86 -15.87
N ALA A 153 -2.68 -3.56 -15.25
CA ALA A 153 -1.37 -3.78 -15.85
C ALA A 153 -1.16 -5.27 -16.19
N GLU A 154 -1.46 -6.18 -15.26
CA GLU A 154 -1.35 -7.63 -15.48
C GLU A 154 -2.26 -8.14 -16.61
N ALA A 155 -3.45 -7.55 -16.76
CA ALA A 155 -4.39 -7.92 -17.82
C ALA A 155 -3.86 -7.62 -19.23
N THR A 156 -3.02 -6.58 -19.38
CA THR A 156 -2.43 -6.21 -20.69
C THR A 156 -1.32 -7.16 -21.15
N LEU A 157 -0.75 -7.96 -20.25
CA LEU A 157 0.34 -8.86 -20.58
C LEU A 157 -0.15 -10.17 -21.22
N PRO A 158 0.55 -10.71 -22.23
CA PRO A 158 0.31 -12.07 -22.73
C PRO A 158 0.70 -13.11 -21.68
N ALA A 159 0.22 -14.35 -21.84
CA ALA A 159 0.64 -15.45 -20.98
C ALA A 159 2.16 -15.69 -21.14
N GLY A 160 2.85 -15.89 -20.02
CA GLY A 160 4.30 -16.10 -19.99
C GLY A 160 4.93 -15.66 -18.66
N SER A 161 6.24 -15.83 -18.57
CA SER A 161 7.01 -15.63 -17.35
C SER A 161 6.84 -14.24 -16.72
N LEU A 162 6.76 -13.18 -17.53
CA LEU A 162 6.56 -11.81 -17.03
C LEU A 162 5.21 -11.66 -16.33
N LYS A 163 4.15 -12.27 -16.88
CA LYS A 163 2.80 -12.24 -16.29
C LYS A 163 2.77 -13.04 -14.99
N ASP A 164 3.48 -14.16 -14.91
CA ASP A 164 3.57 -14.98 -13.70
C ASP A 164 4.32 -14.25 -12.56
N VAL A 165 5.42 -13.58 -12.89
CA VAL A 165 6.18 -12.77 -11.93
C VAL A 165 5.35 -11.57 -11.46
N LEU A 166 4.69 -10.84 -12.38
CA LEU A 166 3.83 -9.72 -12.00
C LEU A 166 2.63 -10.17 -11.16
N GLY A 167 2.05 -11.34 -11.48
CA GLY A 167 1.00 -11.95 -10.67
C GLY A 167 1.47 -12.29 -9.26
N THR A 168 2.72 -12.72 -9.10
CA THR A 168 3.34 -12.98 -7.79
C THR A 168 3.58 -11.68 -7.01
N LEU A 169 4.08 -10.62 -7.66
CA LEU A 169 4.25 -9.30 -7.06
C LEU A 169 2.92 -8.67 -6.62
N ARG A 170 1.90 -8.77 -7.47
CA ARG A 170 0.53 -8.34 -7.13
C ARG A 170 0.02 -9.10 -5.91
N SER A 171 0.21 -10.42 -5.85
CA SER A 171 -0.21 -11.21 -4.70
C SER A 171 0.57 -10.87 -3.44
N LEU A 172 1.88 -10.60 -3.55
CA LEU A 172 2.69 -10.11 -2.43
C LEU A 172 2.13 -8.79 -1.90
N PHE A 173 1.93 -7.80 -2.77
CA PHE A 173 1.38 -6.49 -2.40
C PHE A 173 0.03 -6.62 -1.68
N ALA A 174 -0.93 -7.33 -2.29
CA ALA A 174 -2.25 -7.49 -1.70
C ALA A 174 -2.22 -8.17 -0.34
N LEU A 175 -1.45 -9.25 -0.22
CA LEU A 175 -1.36 -10.00 1.03
C LEU A 175 -0.61 -9.20 2.09
N THR A 176 0.35 -8.35 1.74
CA THR A 176 0.94 -7.38 2.69
C THR A 176 -0.11 -6.36 3.13
N CYS A 177 -0.88 -5.75 2.23
CA CYS A 177 -1.94 -4.80 2.61
C CYS A 177 -3.04 -5.44 3.48
N ILE A 178 -3.30 -6.74 3.32
CA ILE A 178 -4.25 -7.51 4.14
C ILE A 178 -3.60 -7.90 5.49
N ALA A 179 -2.35 -8.36 5.48
CA ALA A 179 -1.61 -8.83 6.65
C ALA A 179 -1.00 -7.71 7.51
N VAL A 180 -0.94 -6.46 7.04
CA VAL A 180 -0.58 -5.32 7.90
C VAL A 180 -1.62 -5.10 9.02
N ALA A 181 -2.76 -5.80 8.99
CA ALA A 181 -3.67 -5.94 10.14
C ALA A 181 -3.26 -7.03 11.17
N ASP A 182 -2.32 -7.92 10.85
CA ASP A 182 -1.75 -8.91 11.76
C ASP A 182 -0.35 -9.37 11.27
N VAL A 183 0.70 -8.80 11.87
CA VAL A 183 2.09 -8.91 11.39
C VAL A 183 2.67 -10.29 11.71
N SER A 184 2.42 -11.27 10.84
CA SER A 184 3.32 -12.39 10.60
C SER A 184 2.74 -13.34 9.54
N TYR A 185 3.62 -13.98 8.78
CA TYR A 185 3.35 -15.02 7.76
C TYR A 185 3.08 -14.57 6.32
N LEU A 186 4.15 -14.18 5.61
CA LEU A 186 4.29 -14.55 4.20
C LEU A 186 5.65 -15.22 3.95
N ARG A 187 5.61 -16.44 3.40
CA ARG A 187 6.81 -17.16 2.96
C ARG A 187 7.21 -16.63 1.58
N TYR A 188 8.19 -15.73 1.55
CA TYR A 188 8.74 -15.08 0.34
C TYR A 188 9.61 -16.00 -0.55
N GLY A 189 9.52 -17.32 -0.41
CA GLY A 189 10.41 -18.28 -1.07
C GLY A 189 10.34 -18.26 -2.60
N GLU A 190 9.14 -18.05 -3.16
CA GLU A 190 8.90 -18.09 -4.61
C GLU A 190 9.48 -16.86 -5.34
N LEU A 191 9.54 -15.69 -4.70
CA LEU A 191 10.10 -14.48 -5.30
C LEU A 191 11.63 -14.41 -5.19
N ARG A 192 12.22 -15.13 -4.21
CA ARG A 192 13.65 -15.03 -3.91
C ARG A 192 14.55 -15.31 -5.12
N PRO A 193 14.32 -16.34 -5.96
CA PRO A 193 15.13 -16.56 -7.17
C PRO A 193 15.04 -15.43 -8.20
N HIS A 194 13.96 -14.65 -8.18
CA HIS A 194 13.69 -13.58 -9.14
C HIS A 194 14.06 -12.19 -8.62
N ALA A 195 14.40 -12.05 -7.33
CA ALA A 195 14.60 -10.75 -6.69
C ALA A 195 15.67 -9.87 -7.38
N LEU A 196 16.83 -10.44 -7.74
CA LEU A 196 17.88 -9.70 -8.43
C LEU A 196 17.43 -9.27 -9.84
N ALA A 197 16.77 -10.15 -10.59
CA ALA A 197 16.27 -9.85 -11.93
C ALA A 197 15.20 -8.74 -11.89
N LEU A 198 14.35 -8.74 -10.86
CA LEU A 198 13.35 -7.71 -10.64
C LEU A 198 13.99 -6.34 -10.39
N VAL A 199 14.98 -6.25 -9.49
CA VAL A 199 15.68 -4.99 -9.23
C VAL A 199 16.49 -4.54 -10.44
N ALA A 200 17.18 -5.46 -11.12
CA ALA A 200 17.94 -5.16 -12.33
C ALA A 200 17.03 -4.65 -13.47
N SER A 201 15.77 -5.08 -13.53
CA SER A 201 14.82 -4.64 -14.56
C SER A 201 14.46 -3.14 -14.50
N PHE A 202 14.75 -2.45 -13.38
CA PHE A 202 14.64 -1.00 -13.31
C PHE A 202 15.65 -0.28 -14.21
N GLY A 203 16.71 -0.97 -14.66
CA GLY A 203 17.70 -0.41 -15.56
C GLY A 203 18.44 0.79 -14.97
N ILE A 204 18.60 0.83 -13.65
CA ILE A 204 19.32 1.90 -12.95
C ILE A 204 20.79 1.84 -13.36
N PRO A 205 21.36 2.90 -13.96
CA PRO A 205 22.76 2.88 -14.38
C PRO A 205 23.69 2.75 -13.18
N ASP A 206 24.80 2.02 -13.35
CA ASP A 206 25.75 1.70 -12.29
C ASP A 206 26.26 2.92 -11.50
N ALA A 207 26.43 4.07 -12.18
CA ALA A 207 26.86 5.33 -11.55
C ALA A 207 25.90 5.85 -10.44
N PHE A 208 24.65 5.39 -10.45
CA PHE A 208 23.64 5.71 -9.45
C PHE A 208 23.54 4.67 -8.33
N LEU A 209 24.18 3.51 -8.48
CA LEU A 209 24.16 2.44 -7.50
C LEU A 209 25.29 2.58 -6.47
N SER A 210 25.09 1.98 -5.31
CA SER A 210 26.07 1.93 -4.22
C SER A 210 27.11 0.82 -4.43
N PRO A 211 28.33 0.94 -3.87
CA PRO A 211 29.33 -0.12 -3.91
C PRO A 211 28.81 -1.48 -3.42
N ILE A 212 27.99 -1.49 -2.37
CA ILE A 212 27.38 -2.72 -1.83
C ILE A 212 26.34 -3.37 -2.75
N ALA A 213 25.84 -2.66 -3.77
CA ALA A 213 24.93 -3.22 -4.77
C ALA A 213 25.66 -4.15 -5.77
N PHE A 214 26.99 -4.10 -5.80
CA PHE A 214 27.84 -4.93 -6.67
C PHE A 214 28.51 -6.05 -5.86
N ASN A 215 29.83 -6.20 -5.97
CA ASN A 215 30.60 -7.19 -5.23
C ASN A 215 30.82 -6.73 -3.78
N TRP A 216 29.87 -7.01 -2.91
CA TRP A 216 29.94 -6.64 -1.51
C TRP A 216 31.12 -7.30 -0.75
N LEU A 217 31.63 -8.45 -1.21
CA LEU A 217 32.80 -9.10 -0.60
C LEU A 217 34.07 -8.30 -0.88
N GLU A 218 34.28 -7.91 -2.14
CA GLU A 218 35.40 -7.07 -2.55
C GLU A 218 35.32 -5.69 -1.91
N ALA A 219 34.13 -5.08 -1.87
CA ALA A 219 33.90 -3.79 -1.21
C ALA A 219 34.19 -3.80 0.30
N ASN A 220 34.23 -4.98 0.93
CA ASN A 220 34.58 -5.15 2.35
C ASN A 220 35.93 -5.86 2.54
N SER A 221 36.64 -6.18 1.46
CA SER A 221 37.99 -6.73 1.55
C SER A 221 38.97 -5.63 1.91
N TRP A 222 39.76 -5.86 2.95
CA TRP A 222 40.88 -5.00 3.27
C TRP A 222 41.98 -5.29 2.26
N SER A 223 42.57 -4.25 1.67
CA SER A 223 43.83 -4.40 0.93
C SER A 223 44.83 -5.07 1.86
N SER A 224 45.25 -6.29 1.54
CA SER A 224 46.34 -6.95 2.24
C SER A 224 47.60 -6.12 2.02
N VAL A 225 47.96 -5.32 3.03
CA VAL A 225 49.23 -4.57 3.10
C VAL A 225 50.39 -5.53 3.29
#